data_AF-A0A1M3NWY9-F1
#
_entry.id   AF-A0A1M3NWY9-F1
#
_cell.length_a   1.000
_cell.length_b   1.000
_cell.length_c   1.000
_cell.angle_alpha   90.00
_cell.angle_beta   90.00
_cell.angle_gamma   90.00
#
_symmetry.space_group_name_H-M   'P 1'
#
loop_
_entity.id
_entity.type
_entity.pdbx_description
1 polymer ?
#
loop_
_entity_poly.entity_id
_entity_poly.type
_entity_poly.pdbx_seq_one_letter_code
_entity_poly.pdbx_strand_id
1 'polypeptide(L)'
;MIELEIQALALQREGLLVEVGRLAGTCGYTLVRQRLVQDPHGTLLSMVVRGSWFKKRALRAALASSERLVSFELEPAVDGEPRPHFAATRRIDTDYTPPPAPPPEPVSAGAVETADADTPEVDKGDAPPSLPPAAAVDATTPEPFEEFIVVRRASPAVPEAAKPAPEPFVNVPVLPADVPAVDQALAALEQDYPRIVPRLLALDRAVPAGAREASLQLAGQRVGAWLFAREYALDTGLGLEAALASIGVPALHAFAEIDQQGGRLHIKHSPLCAENDHSGCSFFGGFLEGLLGPVIAPGGLSIFPVCCRSFGADECVLAVSE
;
A
#
# COMPACT_ATOMS: atom_id res chain seq x y z
N MET A 1 -1.31 14.32 0.97
CA MET A 1 -1.58 14.45 2.43
C MET A 1 -2.07 13.11 2.93
N ILE A 2 -1.97 12.86 4.22
CA ILE A 2 -2.34 11.58 4.85
C ILE A 2 -3.29 11.83 6.01
N GLU A 3 -4.02 10.80 6.42
CA GLU A 3 -4.79 10.78 7.67
C GLU A 3 -4.16 9.81 8.66
N LEU A 4 -4.02 10.26 9.91
CA LEU A 4 -3.51 9.46 11.01
C LEU A 4 -4.56 9.40 12.11
N GLU A 5 -4.81 8.21 12.67
CA GLU A 5 -5.52 8.05 13.92
C GLU A 5 -4.52 8.04 15.08
N ILE A 6 -4.64 9.04 15.95
CA ILE A 6 -4.03 9.07 17.27
C ILE A 6 -5.00 8.34 18.21
N GLN A 7 -4.56 7.27 18.86
CA GLN A 7 -5.27 6.68 20.00
C GLN A 7 -4.45 6.94 21.26
N ALA A 8 -5.07 7.41 22.34
CA ALA A 8 -4.36 7.89 23.53
C ALA A 8 -5.10 7.57 24.83
N LEU A 9 -4.38 6.93 25.77
CA LEU A 9 -4.84 6.69 27.14
C LEU A 9 -4.26 7.76 28.09
N ALA A 10 -5.10 8.35 28.92
CA ALA A 10 -4.70 9.24 30.01
C ALA A 10 -5.50 8.97 31.28
N LEU A 11 -4.91 9.23 32.45
CA LEU A 11 -5.63 9.08 33.74
C LEU A 11 -6.75 10.12 33.93
N GLN A 12 -6.61 11.30 33.31
CA GLN A 12 -7.53 12.43 33.47
C GLN A 12 -8.15 12.85 32.13
N ARG A 13 -9.48 13.07 32.14
CA ARG A 13 -10.24 13.60 31.00
C ARG A 13 -9.92 15.07 30.70
N GLU A 14 -9.64 15.83 31.75
CA GLU A 14 -9.46 17.28 31.70
C GLU A 14 -8.21 17.65 30.90
N GLY A 15 -8.33 18.64 30.04
CA GLY A 15 -7.24 19.13 29.18
C GLY A 15 -6.83 18.20 28.02
N LEU A 16 -7.06 16.88 28.11
CA LEU A 16 -6.53 15.87 27.17
C LEU A 16 -6.78 16.20 25.68
N LEU A 17 -8.02 16.52 25.34
CA LEU A 17 -8.41 16.86 23.97
C LEU A 17 -7.71 18.12 23.46
N VAL A 18 -7.60 19.15 24.32
CA VAL A 18 -6.95 20.42 24.00
C VAL A 18 -5.43 20.23 23.86
N GLU A 19 -4.83 19.42 24.71
CA GLU A 19 -3.41 19.07 24.72
C GLU A 19 -3.01 18.32 23.45
N VAL A 20 -3.67 17.20 23.16
CA VAL A 20 -3.39 16.38 21.97
C VAL A 20 -3.71 17.14 20.69
N GLY A 21 -4.82 17.90 20.66
CA GLY A 21 -5.16 18.78 19.54
C GLY A 21 -4.15 19.90 19.31
N ARG A 22 -3.60 20.49 20.38
CA ARG A 22 -2.52 21.49 20.30
C ARG A 22 -1.24 20.87 19.74
N LEU A 23 -0.83 19.70 20.22
CA LEU A 23 0.36 18.99 19.72
C LEU A 23 0.21 18.67 18.21
N ALA A 24 -0.93 18.13 17.80
CA ALA A 24 -1.25 17.91 16.38
C ALA A 24 -1.20 19.19 15.54
N GLY A 25 -1.83 20.28 16.03
CA GLY A 25 -1.83 21.59 15.37
C GLY A 25 -0.43 22.20 15.25
N THR A 26 0.40 22.13 16.29
CA THR A 26 1.80 22.60 16.26
C THR A 26 2.64 21.80 15.26
N CYS A 27 2.39 20.50 15.13
CA CYS A 27 2.97 19.67 14.08
C CYS A 27 2.33 19.88 12.69
N GLY A 28 1.43 20.84 12.52
CA GLY A 28 0.82 21.19 11.24
C GLY A 28 -0.18 20.16 10.70
N TYR A 29 -0.87 19.46 11.59
CA TYR A 29 -2.01 18.61 11.27
C TYR A 29 -3.33 19.33 11.56
N THR A 30 -4.35 19.08 10.75
CA THR A 30 -5.72 19.55 10.96
C THR A 30 -6.59 18.42 11.53
N LEU A 31 -7.41 18.74 12.52
CA LEU A 31 -8.35 17.78 13.10
C LEU A 31 -9.47 17.43 12.10
N VAL A 32 -9.75 16.14 11.90
CA VAL A 32 -10.85 15.64 11.06
C VAL A 32 -12.02 15.16 11.91
N ARG A 33 -11.77 14.21 12.81
CA ARG A 33 -12.77 13.65 13.75
C ARG A 33 -12.12 13.30 15.09
N GLN A 34 -12.90 13.32 16.16
CA GLN A 34 -12.44 12.95 17.50
C GLN A 34 -13.55 12.23 18.28
N ARG A 35 -13.16 11.32 19.16
CA ARG A 35 -14.02 10.58 20.07
C ARG A 35 -13.32 10.46 21.42
N LEU A 36 -14.02 10.82 22.49
CA LEU A 36 -13.53 10.74 23.86
C LEU A 36 -14.43 9.79 24.64
N VAL A 37 -13.87 8.69 25.15
CA VAL A 37 -14.57 7.63 25.89
C VAL A 37 -13.96 7.52 27.28
N GLN A 38 -14.79 7.20 28.27
CA GLN A 38 -14.32 6.95 29.64
C GLN A 38 -14.36 5.45 29.92
N ASP A 39 -13.27 4.94 30.46
CA ASP A 39 -12.96 3.52 30.66
C ASP A 39 -12.59 3.30 32.15
N PRO A 40 -12.78 2.10 32.73
CA PRO A 40 -12.35 1.83 34.10
C PRO A 40 -10.88 2.14 34.40
N HIS A 41 -10.00 2.10 33.40
CA HIS A 41 -8.57 2.40 33.54
C HIS A 41 -8.18 3.83 33.17
N GLY A 42 -9.11 4.68 32.73
CA GLY A 42 -8.84 6.09 32.45
C GLY A 42 -9.76 6.72 31.40
N THR A 43 -9.22 7.69 30.67
CA THR A 43 -9.88 8.33 29.52
C THR A 43 -9.17 7.92 28.25
N LEU A 44 -9.96 7.46 27.27
CA LEU A 44 -9.53 7.03 25.95
C LEU A 44 -9.89 8.11 24.93
N LEU A 45 -8.92 8.55 24.14
CA LEU A 45 -9.09 9.53 23.07
C LEU A 45 -8.69 8.90 21.73
N SER A 46 -9.64 8.75 20.81
CA SER A 46 -9.35 8.53 19.39
C SER A 46 -9.48 9.87 18.65
N MET A 47 -8.46 10.27 17.90
CA MET A 47 -8.42 11.53 17.17
C MET A 47 -7.81 11.31 15.78
N VAL A 48 -8.60 11.47 14.72
CA VAL A 48 -8.10 11.44 13.34
C VAL A 48 -7.70 12.84 12.90
N VAL A 49 -6.46 12.95 12.43
CA VAL A 49 -5.84 14.20 12.00
C VAL A 49 -5.26 14.05 10.59
N ARG A 50 -5.44 15.07 9.74
CA ARG A 50 -4.96 15.10 8.36
C ARG A 50 -3.75 16.02 8.25
N GLY A 51 -2.72 15.62 7.50
CA GLY A 51 -1.51 16.43 7.39
C GLY A 51 -0.45 15.91 6.41
N SER A 52 0.79 16.38 6.61
CA SER A 52 1.95 15.97 5.83
C SER A 52 2.60 14.72 6.45
N TRP A 53 2.84 13.68 5.65
CA TRP A 53 3.46 12.43 6.14
C TRP A 53 4.82 12.68 6.79
N PHE A 54 5.64 13.56 6.22
CA PHE A 54 6.96 13.95 6.76
C PHE A 54 6.92 14.58 8.17
N LYS A 55 5.74 14.95 8.69
CA LYS A 55 5.57 15.46 10.05
C LYS A 55 5.10 14.39 11.05
N LYS A 56 4.92 13.13 10.62
CA LYS A 56 4.49 12.00 11.48
C LYS A 56 5.45 11.79 12.64
N ARG A 57 6.77 11.85 12.39
CA ARG A 57 7.79 11.76 13.44
C ARG A 57 7.72 12.91 14.44
N ALA A 58 7.54 14.14 13.97
CA ALA A 58 7.43 15.30 14.85
C ALA A 58 6.19 15.19 15.76
N LEU A 59 5.06 14.73 15.21
CA LEU A 59 3.85 14.44 15.98
C LEU A 59 4.07 13.31 17.00
N ARG A 60 4.66 12.17 16.58
CA ARG A 60 4.95 11.03 17.45
C ARG A 60 5.88 11.43 18.61
N ALA A 61 6.92 12.24 18.35
CA ALA A 61 7.81 12.77 19.37
C ALA A 61 7.11 13.75 20.32
N ALA A 62 6.26 14.64 19.80
CA ALA A 62 5.48 15.58 20.60
C ALA A 62 4.49 14.86 21.53
N LEU A 63 3.82 13.80 21.05
CA LEU A 63 2.96 12.93 21.86
C LEU A 63 3.77 12.16 22.92
N ALA A 64 4.92 11.59 22.56
CA ALA A 64 5.80 10.89 23.51
C ALA A 64 6.37 11.80 24.61
N SER A 65 6.50 13.11 24.36
CA SER A 65 6.91 14.09 25.36
C SER A 65 5.79 14.56 26.30
N SER A 66 4.56 14.09 26.12
CA SER A 66 3.39 14.54 26.89
C SER A 66 3.22 13.76 28.20
N GLU A 67 3.49 14.40 29.34
CA GLU A 67 3.33 13.83 30.69
C GLU A 67 1.87 13.39 31.01
N ARG A 68 0.88 13.89 30.26
CA ARG A 68 -0.54 13.51 30.44
C ARG A 68 -0.87 12.14 29.83
N LEU A 69 -0.07 11.65 28.88
CA LEU A 69 -0.32 10.40 28.18
C LEU A 69 0.35 9.24 28.92
N VAL A 70 -0.45 8.23 29.28
CA VAL A 70 0.05 6.96 29.85
C VAL A 70 0.59 6.07 28.72
N SER A 71 -0.12 6.06 27.59
CA SER A 71 0.27 5.35 26.37
C SER A 71 -0.49 5.91 25.16
N PHE A 72 0.07 5.74 23.97
CA PHE A 72 -0.57 6.16 22.72
C PHE A 72 -0.13 5.29 21.53
N GLU A 73 -1.01 5.18 20.53
CA GLU A 73 -0.72 4.65 19.20
C GLU A 73 -0.89 5.76 18.14
N LEU A 74 -0.16 5.65 17.01
CA LEU A 74 -0.23 6.60 15.90
C LEU A 74 -0.17 5.85 14.57
N GLU A 75 -1.35 5.54 14.05
CA GLU A 75 -1.55 4.66 12.88
C GLU A 75 -2.18 5.42 11.70
N PRO A 76 -2.06 4.92 10.46
CA PRO A 76 -2.86 5.42 9.34
C PRO A 76 -4.35 5.28 9.65
N ALA A 77 -5.15 6.31 9.36
CA ALA A 77 -6.60 6.20 9.51
C ALA A 77 -7.18 5.37 8.36
N VAL A 78 -7.99 4.36 8.69
CA VAL A 78 -8.71 3.55 7.70
C VAL A 78 -10.11 4.14 7.52
N ASP A 79 -10.53 4.29 6.26
CA ASP A 79 -11.87 4.77 5.92
C ASP A 79 -12.95 3.74 6.29
N GLY A 80 -14.13 4.24 6.68
CA GLY A 80 -15.31 3.41 6.95
C GLY A 80 -15.66 3.24 8.43
N GLU A 81 -14.75 2.73 9.26
CA GLU A 81 -15.08 2.34 10.64
C GLU A 81 -14.22 3.04 11.73
N PRO A 82 -14.78 3.29 12.93
CA PRO A 82 -14.00 3.74 14.08
C PRO A 82 -13.21 2.55 14.66
N ARG A 83 -11.88 2.54 14.47
CA ARG A 83 -10.99 1.51 15.02
C ARG A 83 -11.24 1.35 16.54
N PRO A 84 -11.34 0.12 17.08
CA PRO A 84 -11.40 -0.08 18.51
C PRO A 84 -10.17 0.54 19.17
N HIS A 85 -10.36 1.25 20.27
CA HIS A 85 -9.24 1.90 20.97
C HIS A 85 -8.35 0.82 21.61
N PHE A 86 -7.04 0.86 21.40
CA PHE A 86 -6.10 -0.21 21.80
C PHE A 86 -6.21 -0.56 23.30
N ALA A 87 -6.33 0.46 24.16
CA ALA A 87 -6.51 0.32 25.60
C ALA A 87 -7.98 0.22 26.08
N ALA A 88 -8.95 -0.04 25.19
CA ALA A 88 -10.34 -0.22 25.61
C ALA A 88 -10.52 -1.53 26.38
N THR A 89 -11.04 -1.43 27.61
CA THR A 89 -11.46 -2.60 28.36
C THR A 89 -12.63 -3.24 27.63
N ARG A 90 -12.41 -4.42 27.04
CA ARG A 90 -13.52 -5.24 26.55
C ARG A 90 -14.38 -5.63 27.75
N ARG A 91 -15.58 -5.06 27.84
CA ARG A 91 -16.67 -5.73 28.55
C ARG A 91 -16.94 -7.01 27.77
N ILE A 92 -16.40 -8.11 28.28
CA ILE A 92 -16.95 -9.43 27.99
C ILE A 92 -18.36 -9.36 28.55
N ASP A 93 -19.38 -9.46 27.69
CA ASP A 93 -20.74 -9.74 28.14
C ASP A 93 -20.68 -11.11 28.81
N THR A 94 -20.62 -11.09 30.15
CA THR A 94 -20.56 -12.30 30.95
C THR A 94 -21.94 -12.91 30.95
N ASP A 95 -22.20 -13.82 30.01
CA ASP A 95 -23.20 -14.89 30.09
C ASP A 95 -22.86 -15.91 31.21
N TYR A 96 -22.23 -15.43 32.29
CA TYR A 96 -22.03 -16.16 33.51
C TYR A 96 -23.26 -15.96 34.40
N THR A 97 -24.31 -16.73 34.11
CA THR A 97 -25.33 -17.03 35.11
C THR A 97 -24.66 -17.87 36.21
N PRO A 98 -24.50 -17.36 37.44
CA PRO A 98 -24.02 -18.20 38.53
C PRO A 98 -25.00 -19.38 38.71
N PRO A 99 -24.51 -20.61 38.89
CA PRO A 99 -25.38 -21.78 38.99
C PRO A 99 -26.35 -21.60 40.17
N PRO A 100 -27.66 -21.88 39.99
CA PRO A 100 -28.65 -21.67 41.02
C PRO A 100 -28.32 -22.53 42.24
N ALA A 101 -28.27 -21.90 43.42
CA ALA A 101 -28.12 -22.62 44.69
C ALA A 101 -29.27 -23.62 44.85
N PRO A 102 -29.01 -24.89 45.23
CA PRO A 102 -30.04 -25.92 45.27
C PRO A 102 -31.11 -25.59 46.32
N PRO A 103 -32.39 -25.44 45.94
CA PRO A 103 -33.49 -25.30 46.90
C PRO A 103 -33.74 -26.63 47.63
N PRO A 104 -34.26 -26.60 48.87
CA PRO A 104 -34.58 -27.81 49.61
C PRO A 104 -35.82 -28.53 49.05
N GLU A 105 -35.77 -29.86 49.01
CA GLU A 105 -36.95 -30.73 48.94
C GLU A 105 -37.89 -30.44 50.14
N PRO A 106 -39.25 -30.55 50.03
CA PRO A 106 -39.86 -31.87 49.73
C PRO A 106 -41.32 -31.96 49.15
N VAL A 107 -41.67 -33.20 48.74
CA VAL A 107 -42.98 -33.88 48.53
C VAL A 107 -44.15 -33.37 47.64
N SER A 108 -44.57 -34.30 46.76
CA SER A 108 -45.94 -34.77 46.43
C SER A 108 -46.99 -33.93 45.67
N ALA A 109 -47.17 -34.33 44.41
CA ALA A 109 -48.37 -34.97 43.82
C ALA A 109 -49.74 -34.26 43.83
N GLY A 110 -50.25 -34.01 42.62
CA GLY A 110 -51.66 -33.76 42.26
C GLY A 110 -51.81 -33.87 40.73
N ALA A 111 -52.90 -34.46 40.23
CA ALA A 111 -53.05 -34.90 38.82
C ALA A 111 -54.24 -34.23 38.08
N VAL A 112 -54.50 -34.70 36.84
CA VAL A 112 -55.71 -34.48 35.98
C VAL A 112 -55.66 -33.20 35.10
N GLU A 113 -56.15 -33.10 33.85
CA GLU A 113 -56.39 -34.01 32.68
C GLU A 113 -56.98 -33.16 31.49
N THR A 114 -57.06 -33.70 30.26
CA THR A 114 -57.88 -33.24 29.09
C THR A 114 -57.55 -31.88 28.39
N ALA A 115 -57.88 -31.62 27.11
CA ALA A 115 -58.08 -32.44 25.89
C ALA A 115 -58.20 -31.50 24.64
N ASP A 116 -58.00 -32.06 23.42
CA ASP A 116 -58.41 -31.63 22.05
C ASP A 116 -58.26 -30.14 21.60
N ALA A 117 -57.57 -29.78 20.50
CA ALA A 117 -57.63 -30.17 19.06
C ALA A 117 -58.58 -29.31 18.19
N ASP A 118 -58.04 -28.61 17.18
CA ASP A 118 -58.46 -28.77 15.76
C ASP A 118 -57.45 -28.17 14.75
N THR A 119 -57.56 -28.54 13.47
CA THR A 119 -56.66 -28.20 12.32
C THR A 119 -57.46 -27.48 11.19
N PRO A 120 -56.83 -26.83 10.18
CA PRO A 120 -56.37 -27.50 8.93
C PRO A 120 -55.03 -26.91 8.39
N GLU A 121 -54.14 -27.53 7.61
CA GLU A 121 -54.10 -28.57 6.55
C GLU A 121 -54.49 -28.16 5.11
N VAL A 122 -53.76 -28.77 4.14
CA VAL A 122 -53.84 -28.80 2.65
C VAL A 122 -53.13 -27.64 1.90
N ASP A 123 -52.22 -27.83 0.92
CA ASP A 123 -51.25 -28.92 0.59
C ASP A 123 -50.11 -28.34 -0.34
N LYS A 124 -49.35 -29.19 -1.05
CA LYS A 124 -48.12 -28.96 -1.83
C LYS A 124 -48.30 -28.62 -3.33
N GLY A 125 -47.16 -28.31 -3.97
CA GLY A 125 -46.81 -28.70 -5.35
C GLY A 125 -46.27 -27.54 -6.22
N ASP A 126 -45.34 -27.73 -7.17
CA ASP A 126 -44.35 -28.81 -7.40
C ASP A 126 -43.21 -28.23 -8.28
N ALA A 127 -42.16 -29.01 -8.57
CA ALA A 127 -40.85 -28.53 -9.07
C ALA A 127 -40.71 -28.55 -10.65
N PRO A 128 -39.51 -28.34 -11.26
CA PRO A 128 -39.35 -27.59 -12.52
C PRO A 128 -39.07 -28.43 -13.79
N PRO A 129 -39.00 -27.77 -14.96
CA PRO A 129 -38.02 -28.11 -16.04
C PRO A 129 -37.48 -26.86 -16.79
N SER A 130 -36.59 -26.88 -17.80
CA SER A 130 -35.39 -27.68 -18.17
C SER A 130 -34.73 -27.02 -19.41
N LEU A 131 -33.42 -27.23 -19.63
CA LEU A 131 -32.68 -26.89 -20.88
C LEU A 131 -32.76 -28.05 -21.91
N PRO A 132 -32.08 -28.02 -23.08
CA PRO A 132 -32.08 -27.07 -24.22
C PRO A 132 -32.59 -27.80 -25.52
N PRO A 133 -32.25 -27.42 -26.77
CA PRO A 133 -30.96 -27.86 -27.37
C PRO A 133 -30.34 -26.90 -28.42
N ALA A 134 -29.15 -27.26 -28.92
CA ALA A 134 -28.47 -26.62 -30.04
C ALA A 134 -28.66 -27.39 -31.37
N ALA A 135 -28.50 -26.70 -32.50
CA ALA A 135 -28.28 -27.31 -33.82
C ALA A 135 -27.45 -26.36 -34.71
N ALA A 136 -26.61 -26.92 -35.59
CA ALA A 136 -25.71 -26.18 -36.48
C ALA A 136 -25.82 -26.72 -37.91
N VAL A 137 -25.76 -25.81 -38.91
CA VAL A 137 -25.45 -25.98 -40.36
C VAL A 137 -25.61 -24.58 -41.01
N ASP A 138 -24.96 -24.17 -42.10
CA ASP A 138 -23.93 -24.82 -42.94
C ASP A 138 -23.04 -23.74 -43.60
N ALA A 139 -21.98 -24.14 -44.30
CA ALA A 139 -21.14 -23.25 -45.12
C ALA A 139 -21.43 -23.42 -46.63
N THR A 140 -21.63 -22.32 -47.38
CA THR A 140 -21.53 -22.31 -48.86
C THR A 140 -21.25 -20.91 -49.43
N THR A 141 -20.17 -20.81 -50.20
CA THR A 141 -19.79 -19.72 -51.15
C THR A 141 -20.20 -20.20 -52.57
N PRO A 142 -20.52 -19.38 -53.61
CA PRO A 142 -19.95 -18.06 -53.91
C PRO A 142 -20.86 -16.96 -54.55
N GLU A 143 -20.25 -15.77 -54.72
CA GLU A 143 -20.32 -14.74 -55.81
C GLU A 143 -21.31 -14.93 -57.00
N PRO A 144 -21.77 -13.86 -57.72
CA PRO A 144 -21.15 -12.51 -57.84
C PRO A 144 -22.11 -11.28 -57.89
N PHE A 145 -21.58 -10.04 -57.75
CA PHE A 145 -21.90 -8.93 -58.68
C PHE A 145 -20.87 -7.77 -58.69
N GLU A 146 -20.44 -7.42 -59.90
CA GLU A 146 -19.99 -6.12 -60.45
C GLU A 146 -19.17 -5.14 -59.56
N GLU A 147 -17.85 -5.02 -59.75
CA GLU A 147 -17.16 -4.33 -60.86
C GLU A 147 -17.12 -2.78 -60.71
N PHE A 148 -16.11 -2.29 -59.97
CA PHE A 148 -15.62 -0.90 -60.08
C PHE A 148 -14.09 -0.88 -60.19
N ILE A 149 -13.60 -1.09 -61.42
CA ILE A 149 -12.16 -1.11 -61.72
C ILE A 149 -11.62 0.33 -61.76
N VAL A 150 -11.07 0.82 -60.65
CA VAL A 150 -10.20 2.01 -60.67
C VAL A 150 -8.81 1.59 -61.13
N VAL A 151 -8.53 1.80 -62.42
CA VAL A 151 -7.22 1.56 -63.04
C VAL A 151 -6.16 2.47 -62.41
N ARG A 152 -5.48 2.00 -61.36
CA ARG A 152 -4.22 2.61 -60.89
C ARG A 152 -3.12 2.27 -61.88
N ARG A 153 -2.68 3.25 -62.66
CA ARG A 153 -1.49 3.16 -63.52
C ARG A 153 -0.29 2.75 -62.66
N ALA A 154 0.48 1.78 -63.13
CA ALA A 154 1.74 1.40 -62.50
C ALA A 154 2.70 2.60 -62.47
N SER A 155 3.19 2.95 -61.27
CA SER A 155 4.35 3.83 -61.15
C SER A 155 5.62 3.04 -61.43
N PRO A 156 6.64 3.63 -62.07
CA PRO A 156 7.91 2.94 -62.30
C PRO A 156 8.59 2.62 -60.96
N ALA A 157 9.28 1.48 -60.91
CA ALA A 157 9.92 1.00 -59.70
C ALA A 157 10.99 1.98 -59.19
N VAL A 158 10.81 2.46 -57.96
CA VAL A 158 11.88 3.10 -57.19
C VAL A 158 12.89 2.00 -56.85
N PRO A 159 14.21 2.20 -57.06
CA PRO A 159 15.21 1.20 -56.68
C PRO A 159 15.10 0.91 -55.18
N GLU A 160 15.09 -0.39 -54.86
CA GLU A 160 14.93 -0.91 -53.51
C GLU A 160 16.03 -0.34 -52.59
N ALA A 161 15.63 0.56 -51.69
CA ALA A 161 16.55 1.17 -50.73
C ALA A 161 17.10 0.06 -49.84
N ALA A 162 18.40 -0.22 -49.97
CA ALA A 162 19.07 -1.24 -49.19
C ALA A 162 18.78 -1.03 -47.70
N LYS A 163 18.29 -2.08 -47.03
CA LYS A 163 18.16 -2.08 -45.57
C LYS A 163 19.53 -1.68 -44.99
N PRO A 164 19.61 -0.68 -44.09
CA PRO A 164 20.84 -0.43 -43.37
C PRO A 164 21.23 -1.73 -42.66
N ALA A 165 22.50 -2.09 -42.75
CA ALA A 165 23.03 -3.24 -42.03
C ALA A 165 22.76 -3.06 -40.53
N PRO A 166 22.42 -4.14 -39.78
CA PRO A 166 22.21 -4.02 -38.35
C PRO A 166 23.49 -3.47 -37.71
N GLU A 167 23.35 -2.36 -36.98
CA GLU A 167 24.46 -1.79 -36.22
C GLU A 167 25.00 -2.87 -35.25
N PRO A 168 26.33 -2.98 -35.09
CA PRO A 168 26.89 -4.00 -34.21
C PRO A 168 26.36 -3.81 -32.80
N PHE A 169 25.88 -4.90 -32.19
CA PHE A 169 25.30 -4.88 -30.84
C PHE A 169 26.39 -4.49 -29.82
N VAL A 170 26.49 -3.20 -29.51
CA VAL A 170 27.47 -2.68 -28.55
C VAL A 170 27.03 -3.08 -27.14
N ASN A 171 27.58 -4.19 -26.67
CA ASN A 171 27.41 -4.62 -25.29
C ASN A 171 28.07 -3.59 -24.36
N VAL A 172 27.26 -2.74 -23.73
CA VAL A 172 27.73 -1.75 -22.75
C VAL A 172 28.28 -2.52 -21.54
N PRO A 173 29.58 -2.39 -21.21
CA PRO A 173 30.15 -3.13 -20.09
C PRO A 173 29.47 -2.69 -18.79
N VAL A 174 28.99 -3.65 -17.99
CA VAL A 174 28.45 -3.39 -16.66
C VAL A 174 29.58 -2.87 -15.77
N LEU A 175 29.40 -1.67 -15.22
CA LEU A 175 30.34 -1.01 -14.33
C LEU A 175 29.77 -0.94 -12.90
N PRO A 176 30.63 -0.91 -11.87
CA PRO A 176 30.17 -0.64 -10.51
C PRO A 176 29.58 0.77 -10.39
N ALA A 177 28.83 1.01 -9.32
CA ALA A 177 28.29 2.32 -8.98
C ALA A 177 29.39 3.40 -8.87
N ASP A 178 29.13 4.59 -9.40
CA ASP A 178 29.99 5.76 -9.23
C ASP A 178 29.73 6.38 -7.84
N VAL A 179 30.41 5.82 -6.83
CA VAL A 179 30.23 6.21 -5.42
C VAL A 179 30.45 7.72 -5.20
N PRO A 180 31.51 8.36 -5.73
CA PRO A 180 31.70 9.81 -5.63
C PRO A 180 30.56 10.63 -6.24
N ALA A 181 30.04 10.25 -7.41
CA ALA A 181 28.91 10.95 -8.03
C ALA A 181 27.62 10.80 -7.19
N VAL A 182 27.38 9.62 -6.61
CA VAL A 182 26.24 9.39 -5.70
C VAL A 182 26.39 10.24 -4.43
N ASP A 183 27.58 10.28 -3.81
CA ASP A 183 27.85 11.11 -2.63
C ASP A 183 27.61 12.61 -2.93
N GLN A 184 28.06 13.09 -4.10
CA GLN A 184 27.83 14.47 -4.55
C GLN A 184 26.34 14.76 -4.76
N ALA A 185 25.61 13.84 -5.40
CA ALA A 185 24.17 14.00 -5.64
C ALA A 185 23.39 14.08 -4.32
N LEU A 186 23.74 13.26 -3.32
CA LEU A 186 23.07 13.17 -2.04
C LEU A 186 23.59 14.13 -0.95
N ALA A 187 24.59 14.96 -1.24
CA ALA A 187 25.25 15.84 -0.26
C ALA A 187 24.31 16.82 0.50
N ALA A 188 23.14 17.14 -0.05
CA ALA A 188 22.11 17.97 0.60
C ALA A 188 20.77 17.23 0.81
N LEU A 189 20.82 15.90 0.98
CA LEU A 189 19.63 15.05 1.11
C LEU A 189 18.69 15.53 2.23
N GLU A 190 19.22 15.98 3.37
CA GLU A 190 18.41 16.42 4.50
C GLU A 190 17.56 17.66 4.19
N GLN A 191 18.11 18.60 3.41
CA GLN A 191 17.43 19.85 3.05
C GLN A 191 16.48 19.66 1.87
N ASP A 192 16.88 18.84 0.88
CA ASP A 192 16.14 18.70 -0.38
C ASP A 192 15.06 17.61 -0.33
N TYR A 193 15.13 16.61 0.56
CA TYR A 193 14.13 15.54 0.63
C TYR A 193 12.72 16.08 0.94
N PRO A 194 11.67 15.71 0.17
CA PRO A 194 11.61 14.64 -0.84
C PRO A 194 11.97 15.05 -2.28
N ARG A 195 12.29 16.32 -2.54
CA ARG A 195 12.50 16.92 -3.88
C ARG A 195 13.86 16.56 -4.52
N ILE A 196 14.33 15.33 -4.33
CA ILE A 196 15.64 14.85 -4.83
C ILE A 196 15.61 14.35 -6.28
N VAL A 197 14.43 14.09 -6.87
CA VAL A 197 14.29 13.56 -8.25
C VAL A 197 15.09 14.34 -9.30
N PRO A 198 15.14 15.69 -9.31
CA PRO A 198 15.98 16.43 -10.25
C PRO A 198 17.48 16.14 -10.11
N ARG A 199 17.96 15.83 -8.90
CA ARG A 199 19.36 15.44 -8.65
C ARG A 199 19.63 14.01 -9.10
N LEU A 200 18.67 13.09 -8.94
CA LEU A 200 18.78 11.72 -9.46
C LEU A 200 18.86 11.72 -10.99
N LEU A 201 18.05 12.56 -11.66
CA LEU A 201 18.13 12.79 -13.11
C LEU A 201 19.42 13.52 -13.55
N ALA A 202 20.09 14.24 -12.67
CA ALA A 202 21.41 14.82 -12.95
C ALA A 202 22.52 13.77 -12.81
N LEU A 203 22.49 12.97 -11.73
CA LEU A 203 23.37 11.82 -11.50
C LEU A 203 23.34 10.86 -12.69
N ASP A 204 22.15 10.46 -13.13
CA ASP A 204 21.94 9.53 -14.23
C ASP A 204 22.60 9.95 -15.55
N ARG A 205 22.60 11.27 -15.82
CA ARG A 205 23.26 11.85 -17.00
C ARG A 205 24.77 12.05 -16.81
N ALA A 206 25.24 12.18 -15.57
CA ALA A 206 26.65 12.44 -15.26
C ALA A 206 27.50 11.17 -15.24
N VAL A 207 26.94 10.04 -14.81
CA VAL A 207 27.68 8.77 -14.69
C VAL A 207 27.76 8.02 -16.03
N PRO A 208 28.80 7.20 -16.25
CA PRO A 208 28.93 6.37 -17.45
C PRO A 208 27.73 5.43 -17.63
N ALA A 209 27.33 5.16 -18.88
CA ALA A 209 26.14 4.36 -19.19
C ALA A 209 26.09 3.01 -18.45
N GLY A 210 27.21 2.28 -18.42
CA GLY A 210 27.33 1.00 -17.72
C GLY A 210 27.24 1.07 -16.19
N ALA A 211 27.35 2.26 -15.60
CA ALA A 211 27.29 2.52 -14.16
C ALA A 211 25.94 3.11 -13.70
N ARG A 212 25.05 3.50 -14.63
CA ARG A 212 23.80 4.22 -14.31
C ARG A 212 22.90 3.48 -13.33
N GLU A 213 22.51 2.25 -13.68
CA GLU A 213 21.59 1.47 -12.85
C GLU A 213 22.17 1.16 -11.47
N ALA A 214 23.46 0.80 -11.39
CA ALA A 214 24.16 0.56 -10.13
C ALA A 214 24.28 1.83 -9.27
N SER A 215 24.54 2.98 -9.89
CA SER A 215 24.62 4.28 -9.20
C SER A 215 23.25 4.74 -8.68
N LEU A 216 22.19 4.54 -9.49
CA LEU A 216 20.81 4.79 -9.08
C LEU A 216 20.38 3.85 -7.94
N GLN A 217 20.73 2.56 -7.98
CA GLN A 217 20.46 1.63 -6.89
C GLN A 217 21.17 2.03 -5.60
N LEU A 218 22.46 2.35 -5.65
CA LEU A 218 23.22 2.83 -4.48
C LEU A 218 22.65 4.14 -3.92
N ALA A 219 22.22 5.07 -4.81
CA ALA A 219 21.53 6.28 -4.39
C ALA A 219 20.21 5.95 -3.68
N GLY A 220 19.43 5.01 -4.21
CA GLY A 220 18.23 4.45 -3.58
C GLY A 220 18.52 3.93 -2.18
N GLN A 221 19.46 2.97 -2.04
CA GLN A 221 19.85 2.34 -0.78
C GLN A 221 20.21 3.38 0.28
N ARG A 222 21.02 4.37 -0.07
CA ARG A 222 21.44 5.44 0.85
C ARG A 222 20.28 6.33 1.28
N VAL A 223 19.38 6.71 0.36
CA VAL A 223 18.18 7.51 0.67
C VAL A 223 17.19 6.71 1.53
N GLY A 224 16.99 5.42 1.24
CA GLY A 224 16.14 4.52 2.00
C GLY A 224 16.63 4.32 3.43
N ALA A 225 17.93 4.00 3.59
CA ALA A 225 18.55 3.80 4.90
C ALA A 225 18.58 5.09 5.74
N TRP A 226 18.85 6.24 5.12
CA TRP A 226 18.73 7.54 5.78
C TRP A 226 17.30 7.82 6.24
N LEU A 227 16.30 7.53 5.41
CA LEU A 227 14.90 7.73 5.75
C LEU A 227 14.44 6.76 6.86
N PHE A 228 14.90 5.51 6.84
CA PHE A 228 14.69 4.56 7.94
C PHE A 228 15.24 5.11 9.25
N ALA A 229 16.53 5.46 9.29
CA ALA A 229 17.18 6.00 10.48
C ALA A 229 16.51 7.31 10.96
N ARG A 230 15.99 8.12 10.03
CA ARG A 230 15.26 9.35 10.34
C ARG A 230 13.88 9.08 10.92
N GLU A 231 13.04 8.28 10.27
CA GLU A 231 11.58 8.25 10.52
C GLU A 231 11.04 6.93 11.09
N TYR A 232 11.74 5.81 10.88
CA TYR A 232 11.22 4.45 11.15
C TYR A 232 12.10 3.60 12.07
N ALA A 233 13.15 4.17 12.68
CA ALA A 233 14.11 3.45 13.52
C ALA A 233 13.51 2.72 14.76
N LEU A 234 12.23 2.95 15.07
CA LEU A 234 11.48 2.26 16.14
C LEU A 234 10.46 1.23 15.60
N ASP A 235 10.17 1.26 14.30
CA ASP A 235 9.15 0.42 13.66
C ASP A 235 9.81 -0.86 13.09
N THR A 236 10.38 -1.70 13.96
CA THR A 236 11.16 -2.91 13.61
C THR A 236 10.40 -4.23 13.86
N GLY A 237 10.71 -5.28 13.10
CA GLY A 237 10.17 -6.63 13.30
C GLY A 237 8.83 -6.88 12.60
N LEU A 238 8.52 -6.11 11.56
CA LEU A 238 7.33 -6.29 10.74
C LEU A 238 7.60 -7.34 9.66
N GLY A 239 6.61 -8.19 9.35
CA GLY A 239 6.65 -9.02 8.13
C GLY A 239 6.47 -8.16 6.88
N LEU A 240 6.98 -8.62 5.73
CA LEU A 240 7.09 -7.84 4.49
C LEU A 240 5.80 -7.11 4.08
N GLU A 241 4.63 -7.77 4.11
CA GLU A 241 3.37 -7.14 3.69
C GLU A 241 3.00 -5.94 4.56
N ALA A 242 3.17 -6.07 5.89
CA ALA A 242 2.96 -4.99 6.84
C ALA A 242 4.03 -3.89 6.69
N ALA A 243 5.29 -4.24 6.44
CA ALA A 243 6.38 -3.29 6.20
C ALA A 243 6.15 -2.49 4.90
N LEU A 244 5.71 -3.14 3.82
CA LEU A 244 5.33 -2.48 2.58
C LEU A 244 4.15 -1.51 2.78
N ALA A 245 3.06 -1.96 3.40
CA ALA A 245 1.86 -1.15 3.56
C ALA A 245 2.05 0.05 4.51
N SER A 246 2.82 -0.13 5.60
CA SER A 246 2.97 0.91 6.65
C SER A 246 4.19 1.83 6.47
N ILE A 247 5.22 1.39 5.73
CA ILE A 247 6.49 2.12 5.54
C ILE A 247 6.82 2.29 4.05
N GLY A 248 6.87 1.20 3.30
CA GLY A 248 7.35 1.18 1.91
C GLY A 248 6.53 2.05 0.95
N VAL A 249 5.24 1.76 0.79
CA VAL A 249 4.31 2.48 -0.09
C VAL A 249 4.16 3.95 0.32
N PRO A 250 3.92 4.30 1.62
CA PRO A 250 3.87 5.70 2.05
C PRO A 250 5.14 6.49 1.76
N ALA A 251 6.31 5.86 1.86
CA ALA A 251 7.58 6.51 1.58
C ALA A 251 7.85 6.67 0.07
N LEU A 252 7.47 5.68 -0.75
CA LEU A 252 7.56 5.75 -2.22
C LEU A 252 6.66 6.83 -2.84
N HIS A 253 5.52 7.12 -2.22
CA HIS A 253 4.64 8.24 -2.62
C HIS A 253 5.29 9.63 -2.54
N ALA A 254 6.49 9.74 -1.94
CA ALA A 254 7.32 10.94 -2.02
C ALA A 254 7.87 11.21 -3.44
N PHE A 255 7.91 10.19 -4.32
CA PHE A 255 8.59 10.23 -5.62
C PHE A 255 7.69 9.94 -6.82
N ALA A 256 6.69 9.06 -6.67
CA ALA A 256 5.81 8.63 -7.76
C ALA A 256 4.42 8.24 -7.22
N GLU A 257 3.45 8.02 -8.11
CA GLU A 257 2.19 7.36 -7.75
C GLU A 257 2.42 5.85 -7.68
N ILE A 258 1.98 5.22 -6.59
CA ILE A 258 2.20 3.82 -6.28
C ILE A 258 0.86 3.14 -6.07
N ASP A 259 0.69 1.96 -6.64
CA ASP A 259 -0.37 1.01 -6.29
C ASP A 259 0.27 -0.31 -5.80
N GLN A 260 -0.32 -0.95 -4.80
CA GLN A 260 0.20 -2.19 -4.20
C GLN A 260 -0.79 -3.33 -4.41
N GLN A 261 -0.30 -4.39 -5.05
CA GLN A 261 -1.06 -5.60 -5.35
C GLN A 261 -0.33 -6.80 -4.73
N GLY A 262 -0.54 -7.00 -3.42
CA GLY A 262 0.21 -7.96 -2.60
C GLY A 262 1.70 -7.61 -2.54
N GLY A 263 2.56 -8.55 -2.96
CA GLY A 263 4.02 -8.34 -3.09
C GLY A 263 4.46 -7.62 -4.37
N ARG A 264 3.55 -6.98 -5.12
CA ARG A 264 3.87 -6.18 -6.32
C ARG A 264 3.59 -4.71 -6.09
N LEU A 265 4.51 -3.88 -6.56
CA LEU A 265 4.43 -2.42 -6.50
C LEU A 265 4.39 -1.87 -7.93
N HIS A 266 3.28 -1.24 -8.28
CA HIS A 266 3.02 -0.61 -9.56
C HIS A 266 3.35 0.87 -9.45
N ILE A 267 4.44 1.30 -10.10
CA ILE A 267 4.96 2.67 -10.08
C ILE A 267 4.49 3.37 -11.36
N LYS A 268 3.39 4.13 -11.23
CA LYS A 268 2.80 4.85 -12.35
C LYS A 268 3.62 6.10 -12.67
N HIS A 269 3.79 6.37 -13.97
CA HIS A 269 4.48 7.55 -14.49
C HIS A 269 5.86 7.82 -13.86
N SER A 270 6.64 6.78 -13.53
CA SER A 270 7.97 6.89 -12.93
C SER A 270 8.80 8.02 -13.60
N PRO A 271 9.27 9.03 -12.84
CA PRO A 271 10.02 10.15 -13.41
C PRO A 271 11.44 9.76 -13.84
N LEU A 272 11.92 8.56 -13.45
CA LEU A 272 13.24 8.04 -13.81
C LEU A 272 13.18 7.08 -15.02
N CYS A 273 11.99 6.74 -15.52
CA CYS A 273 11.79 5.72 -16.56
C CYS A 273 10.92 6.24 -17.71
N ALA A 274 11.42 7.22 -18.47
CA ALA A 274 10.66 7.90 -19.54
C ALA A 274 11.34 7.87 -20.92
N GLU A 275 12.64 8.12 -21.00
CA GLU A 275 13.37 8.41 -22.25
C GLU A 275 14.79 7.78 -22.26
N ASN A 276 15.01 6.77 -21.41
CA ASN A 276 16.33 6.22 -21.11
C ASN A 276 16.47 4.80 -21.66
N ASP A 277 17.59 4.49 -22.34
CA ASP A 277 17.95 3.12 -22.79
C ASP A 277 18.26 2.13 -21.64
N HIS A 278 17.94 2.49 -20.41
CA HIS A 278 18.25 1.76 -19.19
C HIS A 278 17.15 2.00 -18.13
N SER A 279 17.13 1.17 -17.10
CA SER A 279 16.08 1.14 -16.10
C SER A 279 16.33 2.10 -14.94
N GLY A 280 15.48 3.13 -14.81
CA GLY A 280 15.42 3.95 -13.58
C GLY A 280 14.80 3.21 -12.38
N CYS A 281 14.23 2.02 -12.58
CA CYS A 281 13.60 1.23 -11.51
C CYS A 281 14.59 0.82 -10.41
N SER A 282 15.88 0.72 -10.74
CA SER A 282 16.93 0.31 -9.80
C SER A 282 17.06 1.27 -8.61
N PHE A 283 16.73 2.56 -8.78
CA PHE A 283 16.59 3.50 -7.65
C PHE A 283 15.49 3.08 -6.67
N PHE A 284 14.32 2.72 -7.16
CA PHE A 284 13.17 2.35 -6.32
C PHE A 284 13.39 1.00 -5.62
N GLY A 285 14.05 0.05 -6.31
CA GLY A 285 14.53 -1.19 -5.69
C GLY A 285 15.50 -0.91 -4.55
N GLY A 286 16.59 -0.20 -4.84
CA GLY A 286 17.56 0.21 -3.82
C GLY A 286 16.93 0.99 -2.65
N PHE A 287 15.98 1.89 -2.93
CA PHE A 287 15.26 2.64 -1.90
C PHE A 287 14.50 1.73 -0.94
N LEU A 288 13.81 0.71 -1.44
CA LEU A 288 13.14 -0.29 -0.61
C LEU A 288 14.13 -1.19 0.13
N GLU A 289 15.23 -1.61 -0.50
CA GLU A 289 16.32 -2.37 0.16
C GLU A 289 16.84 -1.63 1.40
N GLY A 290 17.19 -0.34 1.24
CA GLY A 290 17.70 0.48 2.34
C GLY A 290 16.64 0.85 3.38
N LEU A 291 15.38 1.01 2.98
CA LEU A 291 14.29 1.43 3.86
C LEU A 291 13.72 0.28 4.70
N LEU A 292 13.55 -0.90 4.09
CA LEU A 292 12.85 -2.05 4.70
C LEU A 292 13.80 -3.15 5.18
N GLY A 293 15.04 -3.21 4.67
CA GLY A 293 16.05 -4.17 5.14
C GLY A 293 16.27 -4.16 6.66
N PRO A 294 16.25 -3.00 7.36
CA PRO A 294 16.30 -2.95 8.83
C PRO A 294 14.98 -3.25 9.55
N VAL A 295 13.85 -3.23 8.85
CA VAL A 295 12.49 -3.44 9.39
C VAL A 295 12.16 -4.93 9.45
N ILE A 296 12.46 -5.64 8.37
CA ILE A 296 12.05 -7.04 8.16
C ILE A 296 12.89 -7.96 9.04
N ALA A 297 12.27 -9.03 9.54
CA ALA A 297 12.94 -10.12 10.24
C ALA A 297 14.07 -10.73 9.35
N PRO A 298 15.02 -11.54 9.86
CA PRO A 298 16.21 -11.96 9.09
C PRO A 298 15.99 -12.89 7.85
N GLY A 299 14.82 -12.88 7.22
CA GLY A 299 14.64 -13.25 5.82
C GLY A 299 15.19 -12.14 4.89
N GLY A 300 15.76 -12.53 3.75
CA GLY A 300 16.47 -11.61 2.88
C GLY A 300 15.51 -10.90 1.93
N LEU A 301 15.36 -9.58 2.07
CA LEU A 301 14.54 -8.79 1.15
C LEU A 301 15.08 -8.88 -0.28
N SER A 302 14.28 -9.48 -1.17
CA SER A 302 14.56 -9.60 -2.60
C SER A 302 13.61 -8.70 -3.38
N ILE A 303 14.17 -7.81 -4.20
CA ILE A 303 13.40 -6.89 -5.04
C ILE A 303 13.90 -7.00 -6.48
N PHE A 304 12.97 -7.20 -7.42
CA PHE A 304 13.31 -7.32 -8.83
C PHE A 304 12.30 -6.60 -9.73
N PRO A 305 12.77 -5.90 -10.79
CA PRO A 305 11.89 -5.30 -11.78
C PRO A 305 11.23 -6.39 -12.63
N VAL A 306 9.90 -6.39 -12.68
CA VAL A 306 9.09 -7.26 -13.54
C VAL A 306 8.91 -6.65 -14.93
N CYS A 307 8.64 -5.34 -14.98
CA CYS A 307 8.61 -4.56 -16.20
C CYS A 307 9.01 -3.10 -15.93
N CYS A 308 9.43 -2.38 -16.97
CA CYS A 308 9.87 -1.00 -16.87
C CYS A 308 9.46 -0.21 -18.11
N ARG A 309 8.98 1.02 -17.89
CA ARG A 309 8.57 1.94 -18.95
C ARG A 309 9.72 2.39 -19.86
N SER A 310 10.97 2.38 -19.38
CA SER A 310 12.16 2.52 -20.24
C SER A 310 12.25 1.46 -21.34
N PHE A 311 11.68 0.26 -21.11
CA PHE A 311 11.66 -0.85 -22.06
C PHE A 311 10.28 -1.03 -22.73
N GLY A 312 9.44 0.01 -22.75
CA GLY A 312 8.19 0.03 -23.51
C GLY A 312 6.95 -0.52 -22.80
N ALA A 313 7.00 -0.77 -21.49
CA ALA A 313 5.81 -1.06 -20.69
C ALA A 313 5.03 0.24 -20.34
N ASP A 314 3.72 0.15 -20.14
CA ASP A 314 2.89 1.32 -19.75
C ASP A 314 3.26 1.88 -18.37
N GLU A 315 3.67 0.99 -17.45
CA GLU A 315 4.10 1.32 -16.10
C GLU A 315 5.35 0.50 -15.67
N CYS A 316 5.90 0.86 -14.51
CA CYS A 316 7.03 0.15 -13.92
C CYS A 316 6.53 -0.75 -12.79
N VAL A 317 6.77 -2.06 -12.83
CA VAL A 317 6.36 -2.98 -11.76
C VAL A 317 7.59 -3.59 -11.09
N LEU A 318 7.66 -3.48 -9.76
CA LEU A 318 8.59 -4.21 -8.91
C LEU A 318 7.87 -5.37 -8.22
N ALA A 319 8.50 -6.54 -8.17
CA ALA A 319 8.11 -7.60 -7.26
C ALA A 319 9.05 -7.60 -6.05
N VAL A 320 8.48 -7.88 -4.89
CA VAL A 320 9.15 -7.86 -3.58
C VAL A 320 8.82 -9.16 -2.84
N SER A 321 9.84 -9.85 -2.33
CA SER A 321 9.71 -11.07 -1.53
C SER A 321 10.72 -11.14 -0.39
N GLU A 322 10.47 -12.03 0.57
CA GLU A 322 11.44 -12.49 1.59
C GLU A 322 12.23 -13.74 1.12
#